data_AF-A0A8T3LHE6-F1
#
_entry.id   AF-A0A8T3LHE6-F1
#
_cell.length_a   1.000
_cell.length_b   1.000
_cell.length_c   1.000
_cell.angle_alpha   90.00
_cell.angle_beta   90.00
_cell.angle_gamma   90.00
#
_symmetry.space_group_name_H-M   'P 1'
#
loop_
_entity.id
_entity.type
_entity.pdbx_description
1 polymer ?
#
loop_
_entity_poly.entity_id
_entity_poly.type
_entity_poly.pdbx_seq_one_letter_code
_entity_poly.pdbx_strand_id
1 'polypeptide(L)'
;NVWELISLSNRHPRVNILQPGPGVGGHCIAVDPWFIVSKTPNEAKIIHTARIVNDSKPDWVISKVKQALADFLLVNKNKKIDEVTIA
;
A
#
# COMPACT_ATOMS: atom_id res chain seq x y z
N ASN A 1 16.73 1.64 4.63
CA ASN A 1 15.51 2.12 3.91
C ASN A 1 14.88 0.93 3.18
N VAL A 2 13.55 0.82 3.05
CA VAL A 2 12.91 -0.34 2.38
C VAL A 2 13.25 -0.43 0.88
N TRP A 3 13.46 0.69 0.17
CA TRP A 3 13.82 0.64 -1.27
C TRP A 3 15.25 0.15 -1.47
N GLU A 4 16.14 0.58 -0.58
CA GLU A 4 17.52 0.10 -0.53
C GLU A 4 17.57 -1.39 -0.22
N LEU A 5 16.77 -1.86 0.75
CA LEU A 5 16.66 -3.28 1.07
C LEU A 5 16.21 -4.10 -0.15
N ILE A 6 15.14 -3.69 -0.82
CA ILE A 6 14.65 -4.33 -2.05
C ILE A 6 15.75 -4.34 -3.13
N SER A 7 16.42 -3.20 -3.34
CA SER A 7 17.50 -3.08 -4.32
C SER A 7 18.66 -4.04 -4.03
N LEU A 8 19.07 -4.15 -2.77
CA LEU A 8 20.13 -5.08 -2.35
C LEU A 8 19.70 -6.54 -2.49
N SER A 9 18.48 -6.89 -2.05
CA SER A 9 17.94 -8.26 -2.16
C SER A 9 17.82 -8.72 -3.62
N ASN A 10 17.39 -7.83 -4.51
CA ASN A 10 17.25 -8.12 -5.93
C ASN A 10 18.58 -8.26 -6.69
N ARG A 11 19.74 -8.13 -6.01
CA ARG A 11 21.04 -8.50 -6.61
C ARG A 11 21.23 -10.01 -6.77
N HIS A 12 20.48 -10.82 -6.02
CA HIS A 12 20.53 -12.28 -6.17
C HIS A 12 19.77 -12.70 -7.44
N PRO A 13 20.32 -13.58 -8.31
CA PRO A 13 19.78 -13.85 -9.65
C PRO A 13 18.39 -14.53 -9.68
N ARG A 14 17.90 -15.01 -8.54
CA ARG A 14 16.57 -15.64 -8.40
C ARG A 14 15.59 -14.81 -7.55
N VAL A 15 15.93 -13.56 -7.23
CA VAL A 15 15.10 -12.69 -6.39
C VAL A 15 14.66 -11.46 -7.20
N ASN A 16 13.36 -11.21 -7.23
CA ASN A 16 12.77 -10.04 -7.89
C ASN A 16 11.55 -9.53 -7.09
N ILE A 17 11.81 -8.83 -6.00
CA ILE A 17 10.79 -8.19 -5.16
C ILE A 17 10.27 -6.95 -5.90
N LEU A 18 8.94 -6.85 -6.00
CA LEU A 18 8.25 -5.73 -6.63
C LEU A 18 8.34 -4.44 -5.80
N GLN A 19 8.07 -3.30 -6.45
CA GLN A 19 8.00 -2.01 -5.78
C GLN A 19 6.66 -1.87 -5.04
N PRO A 20 6.67 -1.59 -3.73
CA PRO A 20 5.44 -1.32 -3.02
C PRO A 20 4.93 0.10 -3.32
N GLY A 21 3.63 0.30 -3.10
CA GLY A 21 2.96 1.57 -3.36
C GLY A 21 1.79 1.80 -2.41
N PRO A 22 0.94 2.80 -2.70
CA PRO A 22 -0.23 3.11 -1.87
C PRO A 22 -1.39 2.11 -2.06
N GLY A 23 -1.28 1.21 -3.02
CA GLY A 23 -2.29 0.21 -3.39
C GLY A 23 -2.00 -0.32 -4.79
N VAL A 24 -2.91 -1.13 -5.32
CA VAL A 24 -2.83 -1.67 -6.69
C VAL A 24 -4.15 -1.38 -7.40
N GLY A 25 -4.07 -0.70 -8.56
CA GLY A 25 -5.22 -0.33 -9.37
C GLY A 25 -5.19 -0.93 -10.78
N GLY A 26 -5.99 -0.35 -11.69
CA GLY A 26 -6.14 -0.81 -13.07
C GLY A 26 -7.06 -2.01 -13.22
N HIS A 27 -7.41 -2.38 -14.45
CA HIS A 27 -8.41 -3.44 -14.67
C HIS A 27 -7.85 -4.86 -14.48
N CYS A 28 -6.58 -5.12 -14.77
CA CYS A 28 -6.05 -6.49 -14.69
C CYS A 28 -5.85 -6.93 -13.24
N ILE A 29 -4.83 -6.38 -12.56
CA ILE A 29 -4.41 -6.92 -11.25
C ILE A 29 -5.42 -6.63 -10.15
N ALA A 30 -6.18 -5.52 -10.26
CA ALA A 30 -7.21 -5.19 -9.29
C ALA A 30 -8.53 -5.96 -9.50
N VAL A 31 -8.71 -6.70 -10.59
CA VAL A 31 -9.96 -7.46 -10.84
C VAL A 31 -9.71 -8.94 -11.13
N ASP A 32 -8.83 -9.27 -12.06
CA ASP A 32 -8.63 -10.64 -12.56
C ASP A 32 -8.39 -11.70 -11.47
N PRO A 33 -7.62 -11.42 -10.39
CA PRO A 33 -7.41 -12.38 -9.31
C PRO A 33 -8.71 -12.82 -8.61
N TRP A 34 -9.74 -11.97 -8.57
CA TRP A 34 -11.02 -12.29 -7.95
C TRP A 34 -11.80 -13.36 -8.72
N PHE A 35 -11.59 -13.51 -10.03
CA PHE A 35 -12.18 -14.62 -10.79
C PHE A 35 -11.62 -15.97 -10.31
N ILE A 36 -10.32 -16.04 -9.99
CA ILE A 36 -9.68 -17.26 -9.48
C ILE A 36 -10.17 -17.55 -8.05
N VAL A 37 -10.18 -16.52 -7.19
CA VAL A 37 -10.63 -16.65 -5.80
C VAL A 37 -12.09 -17.09 -5.72
N SER A 38 -12.96 -16.54 -6.56
CA SER A 38 -14.38 -16.94 -6.58
C SER A 38 -14.60 -18.35 -7.10
N LYS A 39 -13.78 -18.84 -8.03
CA LYS A 39 -13.89 -20.19 -8.59
C LYS A 39 -13.37 -21.28 -7.65
N THR A 40 -12.27 -21.02 -6.95
CA THR A 40 -11.58 -21.99 -6.07
C THR A 40 -11.17 -21.34 -4.74
N PRO A 41 -12.14 -20.97 -3.87
CA PRO A 41 -11.87 -20.17 -2.68
C PRO A 41 -11.05 -20.90 -1.62
N ASN A 42 -11.13 -22.24 -1.56
CA ASN A 42 -10.40 -23.04 -0.57
C ASN A 42 -8.92 -23.23 -0.95
N GLU A 43 -8.60 -23.17 -2.25
CA GLU A 43 -7.27 -23.36 -2.80
C GLU A 43 -6.53 -22.03 -3.00
N ALA A 44 -7.22 -20.99 -3.46
CA ALA A 44 -6.65 -19.70 -3.87
C ALA A 44 -6.29 -18.76 -2.69
N LYS A 45 -5.89 -19.31 -1.54
CA LYS A 45 -5.67 -18.55 -0.29
C LYS A 45 -4.61 -17.45 -0.43
N ILE A 46 -3.48 -17.74 -1.09
CA ILE A 46 -2.39 -16.76 -1.26
C ILE A 46 -2.84 -15.58 -2.12
N ILE A 47 -3.57 -15.86 -3.21
CA ILE A 47 -4.10 -14.83 -4.11
C ILE A 47 -5.11 -13.96 -3.36
N HIS A 48 -6.01 -14.59 -2.60
CA HIS A 48 -6.99 -13.88 -1.79
C HIS A 48 -6.31 -12.97 -0.76
N THR A 49 -5.35 -13.48 0.01
CA THR A 49 -4.59 -12.69 0.99
C THR A 49 -3.86 -11.52 0.33
N ALA A 50 -3.22 -11.74 -0.83
CA ALA A 50 -2.55 -10.67 -1.57
C ALA A 50 -3.52 -9.54 -1.95
N ARG A 51 -4.76 -9.87 -2.32
CA ARG A 51 -5.79 -8.87 -2.61
C ARG A 51 -6.24 -8.11 -1.37
N ILE A 52 -6.52 -8.80 -0.27
CA ILE A 52 -6.88 -8.13 0.99
C ILE A 52 -5.78 -7.16 1.45
N VAL A 53 -4.51 -7.56 1.33
CA VAL A 53 -3.37 -6.68 1.67
C VAL A 53 -3.31 -5.46 0.76
N ASN A 54 -3.46 -5.63 -0.55
CA ASN A 54 -3.39 -4.53 -1.51
C ASN A 54 -4.60 -3.58 -1.42
N ASP A 55 -5.80 -4.13 -1.24
CA ASP A 55 -7.05 -3.38 -1.20
C ASP A 55 -7.19 -2.57 0.10
N SER A 56 -6.57 -3.02 1.20
CA SER A 56 -6.51 -2.26 2.46
C SER A 56 -5.40 -1.20 2.52
N LYS A 57 -4.48 -1.19 1.54
CA LYS A 57 -3.32 -0.29 1.56
C LYS A 57 -3.68 1.21 1.45
N PRO A 58 -4.69 1.63 0.65
CA PRO A 58 -5.10 3.03 0.59
C PRO A 58 -5.54 3.58 1.95
N ASP A 59 -6.35 2.83 2.69
CA ASP A 59 -6.81 3.22 4.04
C ASP A 59 -5.64 3.36 5.00
N TRP A 60 -4.67 2.44 4.92
CA TRP A 60 -3.45 2.53 5.69
C TRP A 60 -2.66 3.80 5.37
N VAL A 61 -2.52 4.17 4.09
CA VAL A 61 -1.83 5.41 3.69
C VAL A 61 -2.56 6.64 4.21
N ILE A 62 -3.89 6.69 4.07
CA ILE A 62 -4.72 7.78 4.60
C ILE A 62 -4.54 7.91 6.11
N SER A 63 -4.48 6.80 6.85
CA SER A 63 -4.24 6.82 8.29
C SER A 63 -2.90 7.46 8.65
N LYS A 64 -1.85 7.19 7.86
CA LYS A 64 -0.51 7.74 8.06
C LYS A 64 -0.45 9.23 7.75
N VAL A 65 -1.13 9.66 6.70
CA VAL A 65 -1.27 11.08 6.36
C VAL A 65 -1.99 11.83 7.47
N LYS A 66 -3.12 11.30 7.96
CA LYS A 66 -3.86 11.91 9.08
C LYS A 66 -3.00 12.03 10.34
N GLN A 67 -2.23 10.99 10.66
CA GLN A 67 -1.32 10.98 11.80
C GLN A 67 -0.24 12.08 11.65
N ALA A 68 0.43 12.14 10.51
CA ALA A 68 1.45 13.16 10.24
C ALA A 68 0.87 14.59 10.31
N LEU A 69 -0.36 14.79 9.83
CA LEU A 69 -1.06 16.08 9.88
C LEU A 69 -1.36 16.49 11.33
N ALA A 70 -1.83 15.55 12.16
CA ALA A 70 -2.08 15.79 13.57
C ALA A 70 -0.79 16.17 14.32
N ASP A 71 0.29 15.41 14.09
CA ASP A 71 1.60 15.68 14.69
C ASP A 71 2.13 17.07 14.28
N PHE A 72 1.96 17.46 13.01
CA PHE A 72 2.34 18.78 12.52
C PHE A 72 1.56 19.92 13.19
N LEU A 73 0.24 19.78 13.34
CA LEU A 73 -0.61 20.80 13.96
C LEU A 73 -0.38 20.95 15.48
N LEU A 74 0.04 19.89 16.17
CA LEU A 74 0.41 19.96 17.58
C LEU A 74 1.63 20.88 17.81
N VAL A 75 2.58 20.86 16.88
CA VAL A 75 3.75 21.75 16.89
C VAL A 75 3.39 23.16 16.41
N ASN A 76 2.51 23.26 15.41
CA ASN A 76 2.13 24.52 14.77
C ASN A 76 0.71 24.96 15.17
N LYS A 77 0.50 25.25 16.45
CA LYS A 77 -0.83 25.57 17.03
C LYS A 77 -1.54 26.79 16.41
N ASN A 78 -0.78 27.65 15.74
CA ASN A 78 -1.31 28.83 15.05
C ASN A 78 -1.87 28.53 13.67
N LYS A 79 -1.60 27.34 13.11
CA LYS A 79 -2.13 26.92 11.81
C LYS A 79 -3.40 26.11 11.98
N LYS A 80 -4.35 26.33 11.08
CA LYS A 80 -5.58 25.53 10.96
C LYS A 80 -5.44 24.50 9.85
N ILE A 81 -6.33 23.51 9.86
CA ILE A 81 -6.27 22.38 8.92
C ILE A 81 -6.45 22.79 7.46
N ASP A 82 -7.25 23.83 7.21
CA ASP A 82 -7.51 24.44 5.90
C ASP A 82 -6.34 25.24 5.35
N GLU A 83 -5.37 25.60 6.20
CA GLU A 83 -4.14 26.31 5.83
C GLU A 83 -2.98 25.35 5.52
N VAL A 84 -3.18 24.04 5.69
CA VAL A 84 -2.14 23.02 5.47
C VAL A 84 -2.39 22.30 4.15
N THR A 85 -1.42 22.38 3.24
CA THR A 85 -1.42 21.66 1.98
C THR A 85 -0.48 20.45 2.05
N ILE A 86 -0.94 19.30 1.55
CA ILE A 86 -0.13 18.10 1.38
C ILE A 86 0.42 18.14 -0.05
N ALA A 87 1.74 18.20 -0.20
CA ALA A 87 2.45 18.25 -1.49
C ALA A 87 2.96 16.86 -1.91
#